data_AF-M5BQC4-F1
#
_entry.id   AF-M5BQC4-F1
#
_cell.length_a   1.000
_cell.length_b   1.000
_cell.length_c   1.000
_cell.angle_alpha   90.00
_cell.angle_beta   90.00
_cell.angle_gamma   90.00
#
_symmetry.space_group_name_H-M   'P 1'
#
loop_
_entity.id
_entity.type
_entity.pdbx_description
1 polymer ?
#
loop_
_entity_poly.entity_id
_entity_poly.type
_entity_poly.pdbx_seq_one_letter_code
_entity_poly.pdbx_strand_id
1 'polypeptide(L)'
;MYTGFTETAYNFQKDNYGRGGKSNDPVYISVQDSSRVNNANFVTLPDGQPGQMNMFMWTKTVPPRDGALENDIVIHEYTHGLTNRLTGGGTSECLQSIEAQGLGEGWSDAIADWAHQSSEEGVAEDFTMGTYVNLRGIRDYPYSTNMIANPLTYGSLRSRIEFHDAGEVWAVMWHEIFASLVEE
;
A
#
# COMPACT_ATOMS: atom_id res chain seq x y z
N MET A 1 -11.51 12.47 -4.84
CA MET A 1 -12.56 11.45 -4.63
C MET A 1 -12.54 11.05 -3.15
N TYR A 2 -13.65 11.15 -2.42
CA TYR A 2 -13.76 10.62 -1.05
C TYR A 2 -14.33 9.19 -1.14
N THR A 3 -13.52 8.18 -0.87
CA THR A 3 -13.80 6.76 -1.19
C THR A 3 -14.51 5.98 -0.08
N GLY A 4 -15.00 6.66 0.98
CA GLY A 4 -15.86 6.04 2.00
C GLY A 4 -15.15 5.55 3.27
N PHE A 5 -13.84 5.74 3.41
CA PHE A 5 -13.11 5.48 4.66
C PHE A 5 -13.39 6.60 5.69
N THR A 6 -14.55 6.48 6.31
CA THR A 6 -15.16 7.44 7.25
C THR A 6 -15.11 6.93 8.69
N GLU A 7 -15.62 7.72 9.63
CA GLU A 7 -15.63 7.38 11.06
C GLU A 7 -16.36 6.05 11.33
N THR A 8 -17.52 5.80 10.71
CA THR A 8 -18.22 4.50 10.84
C THR A 8 -17.56 3.36 10.06
N ALA A 9 -16.63 3.68 9.17
CA ALA A 9 -15.79 2.72 8.45
C ALA A 9 -14.39 2.62 9.08
N TYR A 10 -14.26 2.98 10.37
CA TYR A 10 -13.08 2.72 11.19
C TYR A 10 -11.83 3.49 10.72
N ASN A 11 -12.01 4.73 10.24
CA ASN A 11 -10.88 5.59 9.89
C ASN A 11 -10.05 6.01 11.11
N PHE A 12 -8.90 6.65 10.86
CA PHE A 12 -8.01 7.15 11.91
C PHE A 12 -8.31 8.62 12.18
N GLN A 13 -8.94 8.95 13.30
CA GLN A 13 -9.31 10.32 13.62
C GLN A 13 -9.34 10.58 15.14
N LYS A 14 -8.75 11.70 15.57
CA LYS A 14 -8.71 12.05 16.99
C LYS A 14 -10.10 12.30 17.57
N ASP A 15 -10.98 12.97 16.84
CA ASP A 15 -12.36 13.28 17.25
C ASP A 15 -13.31 13.02 16.08
N ASN A 16 -14.29 12.13 16.25
CA ASN A 16 -15.23 11.75 15.19
C ASN A 16 -16.41 12.72 15.03
N TYR A 17 -16.46 13.81 15.81
CA TYR A 17 -17.51 14.83 15.74
C TYR A 17 -18.93 14.25 15.88
N GLY A 18 -19.07 13.17 16.65
CA GLY A 18 -20.34 12.47 16.85
C GLY A 18 -20.85 11.67 15.64
N ARG A 19 -20.01 11.43 14.62
CA ARG A 19 -20.40 10.71 13.38
C ARG A 19 -20.36 9.19 13.47
N GLY A 20 -19.94 8.63 14.61
CA GLY A 20 -19.82 7.18 14.82
C GLY A 20 -18.37 6.71 14.89
N GLY A 21 -18.17 5.38 14.88
CA GLY A 21 -16.84 4.77 15.11
C GLY A 21 -16.28 5.02 16.51
N LYS A 22 -15.03 4.62 16.73
CA LYS A 22 -14.28 4.94 17.95
C LYS A 22 -13.21 5.98 17.63
N SER A 23 -13.23 7.10 18.36
CA SER A 23 -12.27 8.19 18.17
C SER A 23 -10.96 7.94 18.92
N ASN A 24 -10.10 8.96 18.90
CA ASN A 24 -8.81 9.01 19.61
C ASN A 24 -7.75 8.05 19.06
N ASP A 25 -7.82 7.81 17.75
CA ASP A 25 -6.90 6.95 17.02
C ASP A 25 -6.26 7.63 15.81
N PRO A 26 -5.62 8.79 15.99
CA PRO A 26 -4.85 9.40 14.90
C PRO A 26 -3.72 8.45 14.44
N VAL A 27 -3.22 8.67 13.22
CA VAL A 27 -1.95 8.06 12.81
C VAL A 27 -0.79 8.89 13.36
N TYR A 28 0.13 8.23 14.07
CA TYR A 28 1.44 8.79 14.38
C TYR A 28 2.43 8.41 13.30
N ILE A 29 3.24 9.38 12.85
CA ILE A 29 4.21 9.18 11.78
C ILE A 29 5.60 9.52 12.33
N SER A 30 6.47 8.50 12.39
CA SER A 30 7.90 8.66 12.67
C SER A 30 8.65 8.80 11.34
N VAL A 31 9.33 9.93 11.14
CA VAL A 31 10.10 10.21 9.92
C VAL A 31 11.59 10.06 10.21
N GLN A 32 12.31 9.40 9.30
CA GLN A 32 13.72 9.00 9.49
C GLN A 32 13.92 8.20 10.78
N ASP A 33 12.99 7.29 11.06
CA ASP A 33 13.06 6.44 12.24
C ASP A 33 14.36 5.61 12.21
N SER A 34 15.17 5.72 13.27
CA SER A 34 16.52 5.16 13.28
C SER A 34 16.57 3.66 13.57
N SER A 35 15.42 3.01 13.79
CA SER A 35 15.40 1.58 14.14
C SER A 35 15.75 0.66 12.96
N ARG A 36 15.56 1.12 11.71
CA ARG A 36 15.81 0.37 10.47
C ARG A 36 16.21 1.30 9.33
N VAL A 37 16.57 0.69 8.19
CA VAL A 37 16.83 1.35 6.90
C VAL A 37 16.25 0.52 5.77
N ASN A 38 16.07 1.11 4.58
CA ASN A 38 15.61 0.45 3.37
C ASN A 38 14.23 -0.25 3.51
N ASN A 39 13.31 0.37 4.24
CA ASN A 39 11.97 -0.16 4.44
C ASN A 39 11.02 0.97 4.87
N ALA A 40 9.76 0.61 5.15
CA ALA A 40 8.83 1.34 6.00
C ALA A 40 7.96 0.31 6.76
N ASN A 41 7.00 0.75 7.56
CA ASN A 41 5.93 -0.13 8.07
C ASN A 41 4.79 0.71 8.65
N PHE A 42 3.60 0.10 8.69
CA PHE A 42 2.44 0.60 9.38
C PHE A 42 1.89 -0.44 10.36
N VAL A 43 1.86 -0.09 11.64
CA VAL A 43 1.17 -0.87 12.66
C VAL A 43 -0.28 -0.44 12.71
N THR A 44 -1.17 -1.36 12.35
CA THR A 44 -2.62 -1.17 12.49
C THR A 44 -3.09 -1.84 13.76
N LEU A 45 -3.84 -1.09 14.56
CA LEU A 45 -4.54 -1.58 15.75
C LEU A 45 -6.06 -1.47 15.54
N PRO A 46 -6.89 -2.16 16.34
CA PRO A 46 -8.34 -2.04 16.26
C PRO A 46 -8.83 -0.59 16.34
N ASP A 47 -10.04 -0.33 15.83
CA ASP A 47 -10.69 0.98 15.88
C ASP A 47 -10.67 1.60 17.28
N GLY A 48 -10.34 2.89 17.38
CA GLY A 48 -10.12 3.59 18.64
C GLY A 48 -8.72 3.42 19.25
N GLN A 49 -7.79 2.77 18.55
CA GLN A 49 -6.36 2.77 18.88
C GLN A 49 -5.50 3.34 17.74
N PRO A 50 -4.57 4.28 18.04
CA PRO A 50 -3.73 4.93 17.04
C PRO A 50 -3.01 3.96 16.10
N GLY A 51 -2.94 4.31 14.82
CA GLY A 51 -2.00 3.69 13.89
C GLY A 51 -0.60 4.28 14.06
N GLN A 52 0.44 3.52 13.73
CA GLN A 52 1.83 3.99 13.75
C GLN A 52 2.51 3.69 12.42
N MET A 53 2.87 4.73 11.68
CA MET A 53 3.68 4.65 10.47
C MET A 53 5.13 5.00 10.80
N ASN A 54 6.08 4.18 10.34
CA ASN A 54 7.50 4.43 10.51
C ASN A 54 8.19 4.49 9.14
N MET A 55 8.68 5.66 8.77
CA MET A 55 9.41 5.90 7.52
C MET A 55 10.92 5.88 7.81
N PHE A 56 11.68 5.15 6.99
CA PHE A 56 13.12 4.98 7.18
C PHE A 56 13.96 5.65 6.09
N MET A 57 15.24 5.87 6.38
CA MET A 57 16.23 6.24 5.38
C MET A 57 16.58 5.05 4.47
N TRP A 58 16.82 5.31 3.19
CA TRP A 58 17.20 4.32 2.17
C TRP A 58 18.63 4.55 1.68
N THR A 59 19.43 3.49 1.75
CA THR A 59 20.86 3.49 1.41
C THR A 59 21.16 2.84 0.05
N LYS A 60 20.17 2.77 -0.85
CA LYS A 60 20.30 2.23 -2.21
C LYS A 60 20.88 3.23 -3.22
N THR A 61 21.07 4.49 -2.81
CA THR A 61 21.61 5.58 -3.64
C THR A 61 22.66 6.37 -2.85
N VAL A 62 23.44 7.19 -3.56
CA VAL A 62 24.42 8.11 -2.96
C VAL A 62 24.13 9.53 -3.47
N PRO A 63 23.77 10.49 -2.59
CA PRO A 63 23.52 10.31 -1.15
C PRO A 63 22.30 9.41 -0.86
N PRO A 64 22.18 8.84 0.37
CA PRO A 64 20.96 8.16 0.81
C PRO A 64 19.71 9.02 0.63
N ARG A 65 18.59 8.39 0.29
CA ARG A 65 17.30 9.04 0.05
C ARG A 65 16.34 8.79 1.22
N ASP A 66 15.48 9.76 1.50
CA ASP A 66 14.51 9.67 2.58
C ASP A 66 13.23 9.01 2.07
N GLY A 67 12.82 7.88 2.67
CA GLY A 67 11.60 7.19 2.27
C GLY A 67 10.33 8.00 2.50
N ALA A 68 10.36 9.01 3.37
CA ALA A 68 9.22 9.91 3.57
C ALA A 68 8.98 10.86 2.38
N LEU A 69 9.92 10.97 1.44
CA LEU A 69 9.76 11.75 0.20
C LEU A 69 9.29 10.90 -0.98
N GLU A 70 9.16 9.60 -0.80
CA GLU A 70 8.61 8.66 -1.77
C GLU A 70 7.11 8.48 -1.47
N ASN A 71 6.27 9.21 -2.19
CA ASN A 71 4.82 9.21 -1.94
C ASN A 71 4.20 7.82 -2.04
N ASP A 72 4.73 7.01 -2.94
CA ASP A 72 4.17 5.71 -3.25
C ASP A 72 4.34 4.73 -2.06
N ILE A 73 5.46 4.79 -1.33
CA ILE A 73 5.66 4.09 -0.05
C ILE A 73 4.75 4.65 1.04
N VAL A 74 4.60 5.98 1.16
CA VAL A 74 3.72 6.56 2.20
C VAL A 74 2.26 6.10 2.01
N ILE A 75 1.80 6.06 0.76
CA ILE A 75 0.45 5.59 0.40
C ILE A 75 0.31 4.10 0.65
N HIS A 76 1.32 3.30 0.27
CA HIS A 76 1.38 1.87 0.56
C HIS A 76 1.18 1.61 2.06
N GLU A 77 1.98 2.26 2.91
CA GLU A 77 1.91 2.07 4.35
C GLU A 77 0.56 2.50 4.94
N TYR A 78 0.01 3.64 4.50
CA TYR A 78 -1.31 4.06 4.97
C TYR A 78 -2.41 3.07 4.54
N THR A 79 -2.23 2.41 3.41
CA THR A 79 -3.17 1.42 2.88
C THR A 79 -3.18 0.14 3.70
N HIS A 80 -2.08 -0.24 4.36
CA HIS A 80 -2.14 -1.27 5.40
C HIS A 80 -3.11 -0.90 6.51
N GLY A 81 -3.09 0.36 6.96
CA GLY A 81 -4.06 0.92 7.90
C GLY A 81 -5.50 0.77 7.41
N LEU A 82 -5.76 1.19 6.18
CA LEU A 82 -7.08 1.11 5.56
C LEU A 82 -7.58 -0.33 5.44
N THR A 83 -6.77 -1.22 4.88
CA THR A 83 -7.17 -2.60 4.59
C THR A 83 -7.36 -3.40 5.87
N ASN A 84 -6.47 -3.29 6.85
CA ASN A 84 -6.63 -3.97 8.13
C ASN A 84 -7.83 -3.44 8.95
N ARG A 85 -8.14 -2.15 8.86
CA ARG A 85 -9.35 -1.59 9.51
C ARG A 85 -10.63 -2.05 8.82
N LEU A 86 -10.66 -2.14 7.49
CA LEU A 86 -11.87 -2.54 6.77
C LEU A 86 -12.10 -4.05 6.81
N THR A 87 -11.06 -4.87 6.61
CA THR A 87 -11.16 -6.32 6.64
C THR A 87 -11.49 -6.79 8.06
N GLY A 88 -12.66 -7.41 8.24
CA GLY A 88 -13.09 -7.90 9.55
C GLY A 88 -13.75 -6.85 10.45
N GLY A 89 -13.95 -5.62 9.96
CA GLY A 89 -14.78 -4.62 10.63
C GLY A 89 -14.13 -3.95 11.84
N GLY A 90 -12.96 -3.34 11.65
CA GLY A 90 -12.28 -2.53 12.65
C GLY A 90 -11.47 -3.34 13.67
N THR A 91 -11.29 -4.64 13.45
CA THR A 91 -10.55 -5.52 14.37
C THR A 91 -9.05 -5.51 14.12
N SER A 92 -8.59 -5.29 12.88
CA SER A 92 -7.17 -5.42 12.50
C SER A 92 -6.60 -6.84 12.64
N GLU A 93 -7.43 -7.88 12.66
CA GLU A 93 -7.02 -9.27 12.92
C GLU A 93 -7.30 -10.22 11.75
N CYS A 94 -7.68 -9.70 10.58
CA CYS A 94 -8.22 -10.53 9.49
C CYS A 94 -7.28 -10.74 8.29
N LEU A 95 -6.15 -10.03 8.20
CA LEU A 95 -5.13 -10.23 7.17
C LEU A 95 -3.88 -10.92 7.76
N GLN A 96 -4.04 -12.13 8.30
CA GLN A 96 -3.00 -12.79 9.11
C GLN A 96 -2.34 -14.01 8.45
N SER A 97 -3.03 -14.71 7.54
CA SER A 97 -2.37 -15.78 6.76
C SER A 97 -1.42 -15.17 5.72
N ILE A 98 -0.45 -15.95 5.22
CA ILE A 98 0.51 -15.45 4.21
C ILE A 98 -0.23 -14.91 2.98
N GLU A 99 -1.22 -15.66 2.47
CA GLU A 99 -1.99 -15.22 1.31
C GLU A 99 -2.81 -13.96 1.63
N ALA A 100 -3.42 -13.86 2.82
CA ALA A 100 -4.18 -12.67 3.21
C ALA A 100 -3.27 -11.44 3.45
N GLN A 101 -2.08 -11.63 4.00
CA GLN A 101 -1.05 -10.58 4.08
C GLN A 101 -0.63 -10.15 2.67
N GLY A 102 -0.46 -11.10 1.74
CA GLY A 102 -0.21 -10.79 0.34
C GLY A 102 -1.32 -9.97 -0.32
N LEU A 103 -2.59 -10.24 -0.01
CA LEU A 103 -3.68 -9.35 -0.45
C LEU A 103 -3.50 -7.94 0.12
N GLY A 104 -3.12 -7.82 1.40
CA GLY A 104 -2.77 -6.56 2.05
C GLY A 104 -1.68 -5.78 1.32
N GLU A 105 -0.54 -6.41 1.04
CA GLU A 105 0.55 -5.85 0.24
C GLU A 105 0.09 -5.41 -1.15
N GLY A 106 -0.67 -6.26 -1.83
CA GLY A 106 -1.13 -5.99 -3.19
C GLY A 106 -2.14 -4.85 -3.28
N TRP A 107 -3.03 -4.70 -2.30
CA TRP A 107 -3.90 -3.52 -2.21
C TRP A 107 -3.09 -2.25 -1.92
N SER A 108 -2.08 -2.34 -1.06
CA SER A 108 -1.20 -1.22 -0.76
C SER A 108 -0.44 -0.72 -1.99
N ASP A 109 0.10 -1.64 -2.79
CA ASP A 109 0.74 -1.30 -4.07
C ASP A 109 -0.28 -0.78 -5.09
N ALA A 110 -1.46 -1.38 -5.19
CA ALA A 110 -2.50 -0.96 -6.14
C ALA A 110 -3.03 0.46 -5.86
N ILE A 111 -3.24 0.83 -4.58
CA ILE A 111 -3.66 2.20 -4.25
C ILE A 111 -2.52 3.20 -4.51
N ALA A 112 -1.26 2.82 -4.27
CA ALA A 112 -0.10 3.64 -4.60
C ALA A 112 0.02 3.86 -6.12
N ASP A 113 -0.18 2.80 -6.91
CA ASP A 113 -0.27 2.84 -8.37
C ASP A 113 -1.37 3.81 -8.82
N TRP A 114 -2.62 3.61 -8.42
CA TRP A 114 -3.73 4.46 -8.86
C TRP A 114 -3.58 5.93 -8.47
N ALA A 115 -2.89 6.21 -7.36
CA ALA A 115 -2.58 7.57 -6.94
C ALA A 115 -1.45 8.22 -7.76
N HIS A 116 -0.61 7.42 -8.41
CA HIS A 116 0.43 7.87 -9.33
C HIS A 116 -0.13 8.22 -10.73
N GLN A 117 -1.15 7.48 -11.17
CA GLN A 117 -1.73 7.60 -12.52
C GLN A 117 -2.22 9.02 -12.82
N SER A 118 -1.95 9.48 -14.04
CA SER A 118 -2.42 10.78 -14.53
C SER A 118 -3.65 10.58 -15.44
N SER A 119 -4.64 11.46 -15.34
CA SER A 119 -5.85 11.37 -16.19
C SER A 119 -5.63 11.92 -17.60
N GLU A 120 -4.42 12.36 -17.95
CA GLU A 120 -4.16 13.10 -19.20
C GLU A 120 -4.07 12.18 -20.42
N GLU A 121 -3.69 10.91 -20.24
CA GLU A 121 -3.45 10.00 -21.37
C GLU A 121 -4.64 9.12 -21.75
N GLY A 122 -5.64 8.98 -20.86
CA GLY A 122 -6.80 8.09 -21.10
C GLY A 122 -6.43 6.62 -21.22
N VAL A 123 -5.24 6.25 -20.74
CA VAL A 123 -4.70 4.88 -20.66
C VAL A 123 -3.92 4.77 -19.35
N ALA A 124 -3.90 3.59 -18.75
CA ALA A 124 -3.07 3.33 -17.58
C ALA A 124 -1.60 3.18 -17.98
N GLU A 125 -0.71 3.87 -17.27
CA GLU A 125 0.73 3.79 -17.46
C GLU A 125 1.35 2.65 -16.63
N ASP A 126 2.41 2.01 -17.12
CA ASP A 126 3.18 1.04 -16.33
C ASP A 126 3.71 1.69 -15.04
N PHE A 127 3.54 1.03 -13.90
CA PHE A 127 3.91 1.58 -12.59
C PHE A 127 5.05 0.78 -11.94
N THR A 128 6.07 1.47 -11.42
CA THR A 128 7.18 0.85 -10.69
C THR A 128 7.28 1.44 -9.28
N MET A 129 7.14 0.57 -8.29
CA MET A 129 7.14 0.92 -6.86
C MET A 129 8.52 1.37 -6.36
N GLY A 130 8.61 2.52 -5.67
CA GLY A 130 9.78 2.93 -4.89
C GLY A 130 10.99 3.34 -5.71
N THR A 131 10.79 3.93 -6.89
CA THR A 131 11.87 4.28 -7.83
C THR A 131 12.74 5.45 -7.37
N TYR A 132 12.20 6.38 -6.58
CA TYR A 132 13.01 7.41 -5.95
C TYR A 132 13.93 6.78 -4.89
N VAL A 133 13.49 5.90 -4.00
CA VAL A 133 14.42 5.33 -3.00
C VAL A 133 15.37 4.28 -3.58
N ASN A 134 14.96 3.55 -4.61
CA ASN A 134 15.74 2.52 -5.29
C ASN A 134 15.52 2.60 -6.81
N LEU A 135 16.54 2.98 -7.58
CA LEU A 135 16.40 3.25 -9.02
C LEU A 135 15.84 2.09 -9.87
N ARG A 136 15.94 0.85 -9.37
CA ARG A 136 15.37 -0.33 -10.04
C ARG A 136 13.89 -0.57 -9.69
N GLY A 137 13.38 0.05 -8.63
CA GLY A 137 12.15 -0.32 -7.93
C GLY A 137 12.39 -1.39 -6.86
N ILE A 138 11.34 -1.68 -6.08
CA ILE A 138 11.39 -2.60 -4.93
C ILE A 138 10.62 -3.92 -5.13
N ARG A 139 9.98 -4.09 -6.29
CA ARG A 139 9.26 -5.30 -6.71
C ARG A 139 10.02 -6.02 -7.83
N ASP A 140 9.64 -7.24 -8.17
CA ASP A 140 10.31 -8.03 -9.21
C ASP A 140 10.05 -7.48 -10.61
N TYR A 141 8.84 -7.01 -10.85
CA TYR A 141 8.36 -6.48 -12.14
C TYR A 141 7.62 -5.15 -11.94
N PRO A 142 7.60 -4.26 -12.95
CA PRO A 142 6.61 -3.17 -12.98
C PRO A 142 5.20 -3.75 -13.05
N TYR A 143 4.20 -3.04 -12.54
CA TYR A 143 2.80 -3.34 -12.83
C TYR A 143 2.49 -2.84 -14.23
N SER A 144 2.06 -3.77 -15.09
CA SER A 144 1.88 -3.55 -16.52
C SER A 144 0.87 -4.56 -17.04
N THR A 145 0.06 -4.14 -18.01
CA THR A 145 -0.82 -5.03 -18.79
C THR A 145 -0.04 -5.85 -19.83
N ASN A 146 1.26 -5.57 -20.00
CA ASN A 146 2.13 -6.31 -20.90
C ASN A 146 2.75 -7.53 -20.19
N MET A 147 2.31 -8.72 -20.56
CA MET A 147 2.82 -10.00 -20.02
C MET A 147 4.32 -10.27 -20.25
N ILE A 148 5.00 -9.51 -21.13
CA ILE A 148 6.45 -9.55 -21.26
C ILE A 148 7.11 -8.74 -20.13
N ALA A 149 6.53 -7.59 -19.78
CA ALA A 149 7.01 -6.73 -18.70
C ALA A 149 6.67 -7.30 -17.32
N ASN A 150 5.47 -7.85 -17.15
CA ASN A 150 5.03 -8.53 -15.93
C ASN A 150 4.38 -9.89 -16.25
N PRO A 151 5.10 -11.02 -16.09
CA PRO A 151 4.58 -12.34 -16.42
C PRO A 151 3.77 -12.99 -15.28
N LEU A 152 3.47 -12.27 -14.20
CA LEU A 152 2.82 -12.84 -13.03
C LEU A 152 1.38 -13.24 -13.30
N THR A 153 0.99 -14.39 -12.75
CA THR A 153 -0.39 -14.90 -12.79
C THR A 153 -0.73 -15.48 -11.42
N TYR A 154 -2.00 -15.84 -11.20
CA TYR A 154 -2.38 -16.58 -9.99
C TYR A 154 -1.55 -17.87 -9.79
N GLY A 155 -1.10 -18.51 -10.87
CA GLY A 155 -0.23 -19.68 -10.82
C GLY A 155 1.14 -19.42 -10.19
N SER A 156 1.62 -18.16 -10.21
CA SER A 156 2.89 -17.74 -9.62
C SER A 156 2.90 -17.83 -8.09
N LEU A 157 1.73 -17.84 -7.43
CA LEU A 157 1.61 -18.00 -5.97
C LEU A 157 2.15 -19.33 -5.46
N ARG A 158 2.29 -20.35 -6.34
CA ARG A 158 2.85 -21.66 -5.97
C ARG A 158 4.29 -21.59 -5.47
N SER A 159 5.06 -20.58 -5.88
CA SER A 159 6.47 -20.40 -5.50
C SER A 159 6.74 -19.11 -4.72
N ARG A 160 5.74 -18.24 -4.55
CA ARG A 160 5.84 -16.96 -3.84
C ARG A 160 5.30 -17.14 -2.41
N ILE A 161 6.20 -17.47 -1.49
CA ILE A 161 5.87 -17.85 -0.11
C ILE A 161 6.05 -16.71 0.90
N GLU A 162 6.54 -15.56 0.44
CA GLU A 162 6.70 -14.31 1.17
C GLU A 162 5.55 -13.38 0.78
N PHE A 163 5.06 -12.55 1.71
CA PHE A 163 3.81 -11.83 1.52
C PHE A 163 3.93 -10.67 0.51
N HIS A 164 5.07 -9.98 0.42
CA HIS A 164 5.29 -9.00 -0.63
C HIS A 164 5.33 -9.66 -2.01
N ASP A 165 6.05 -10.78 -2.13
CA ASP A 165 6.08 -11.54 -3.38
C ASP A 165 4.66 -11.96 -3.80
N ALA A 166 3.87 -12.49 -2.86
CA ALA A 166 2.48 -12.86 -3.12
C ALA A 166 1.62 -11.63 -3.49
N GLY A 167 1.88 -10.48 -2.86
CA GLY A 167 1.20 -9.22 -3.12
C GLY A 167 1.40 -8.67 -4.52
N GLU A 168 2.58 -8.86 -5.13
CA GLU A 168 2.81 -8.46 -6.52
C GLU A 168 1.83 -9.12 -7.50
N VAL A 169 1.43 -10.38 -7.24
CA VAL A 169 0.45 -11.10 -8.04
C VAL A 169 -0.94 -10.47 -7.90
N TRP A 170 -1.30 -10.00 -6.71
CA TRP A 170 -2.58 -9.35 -6.47
C TRP A 170 -2.62 -7.91 -7.02
N ALA A 171 -1.53 -7.17 -6.86
CA ALA A 171 -1.41 -5.80 -7.38
C ALA A 171 -1.48 -5.75 -8.92
N VAL A 172 -0.82 -6.67 -9.65
CA VAL A 172 -0.93 -6.69 -11.12
C VAL A 172 -2.36 -7.00 -11.58
N MET A 173 -3.12 -7.83 -10.86
CA MET A 173 -4.54 -8.05 -11.18
C MET A 173 -5.36 -6.77 -11.01
N TRP A 174 -5.08 -5.96 -9.98
CA TRP A 174 -5.74 -4.66 -9.80
C TRP A 174 -5.31 -3.62 -10.83
N HIS A 175 -4.06 -3.65 -11.28
CA HIS A 175 -3.58 -2.81 -12.38
C HIS A 175 -4.33 -3.11 -13.68
N GLU A 176 -4.51 -4.38 -14.02
CA GLU A 176 -5.29 -4.82 -15.20
C GLU A 176 -6.76 -4.36 -15.12
N ILE A 177 -7.39 -4.51 -13.94
CA ILE A 177 -8.75 -4.02 -13.69
C ILE A 177 -8.82 -2.50 -13.86
N PHE A 178 -7.86 -1.76 -13.30
CA PHE A 178 -7.81 -0.31 -13.41
C PHE A 178 -7.62 0.15 -14.86
N ALA A 179 -6.68 -0.45 -15.59
CA ALA A 179 -6.46 -0.17 -17.01
C ALA A 179 -7.75 -0.37 -17.82
N SER A 180 -8.46 -1.47 -17.57
CA SER A 180 -9.73 -1.77 -18.23
C SER A 180 -10.80 -0.72 -17.93
N LEU A 181 -10.88 -0.25 -16.68
CA LEU A 181 -11.84 0.79 -16.25
C LEU A 181 -11.52 2.19 -16.79
N VAL A 182 -10.25 2.49 -17.05
CA VAL A 182 -9.83 3.77 -17.65
C VAL A 182 -10.16 3.82 -19.15
N GLU A 183 -10.15 2.68 -19.83
CA GLU A 183 -10.45 2.56 -21.26
C GLU A 183 -11.97 2.55 -21.59
N GLU A 184 -12.87 2.43 -20.59
CA GLU A 184 -14.34 2.46 -20.76
C GLU A 184 -14.91 3.86 -21.09
#